data_AF-A0AAU4IEA5-F1
#
_entry.id   AF-A0AAU4IEA5-F1
#
_cell.length_a   1.000
_cell.length_b   1.000
_cell.length_c   1.000
_cell.angle_alpha   90.00
_cell.angle_beta   90.00
_cell.angle_gamma   90.00
#
_symmetry.space_group_name_H-M   'P 1'
#
loop_
_entity.id
_entity.type
_entity.pdbx_description
1 polymer ?
#
loop_
_entity_poly.entity_id
_entity_poly.type
_entity_poly.pdbx_seq_one_letter_code
_entity_poly.pdbx_strand_id
1 'polypeptide(L)'
;MRAARAIAGVVLSVTFAAGCSSADGTDGKNKPGGPFGEGVAAKPLAELSVPAQYDGSKGWDETLGWVPDSVSTLPFTDVPRADLVAMLYGTPDGYTVQAKAASDGKVGWSSAPWKIPTPIGAGGGEVSSDEEVEIPDLLGFEQDGKGYVIAWAHGMSGKDALHEGTEVVRLAVFPADAKGSGVKPMREMDVPVSAKPHEVRVSAEGGRVLVAYGERGPYPRSAISVDVLRVSVSPYKEPDKLLPQCAQVTMCNGSRVMAISPDGPLVSMGRLGQGFGMPGRWFSDTVRPDGAQSKSGFFGEWNGRVYGVAAGRLLASWDMEGKNGASRPDSWSVHDVRTGAVLARMECAYSDSATITDRSPDQPTIASPSGRYLAAGPVAFDLERKQGICLEGDGNRKTINLASIRDDGTAFGVVANDDAPSAKAVYAQVDLNSASGDAKVLDAGVDIPVLTNVGGGSGLFLARDDNMHLRVSLRRGH
;
A
#
# COMPACT_ATOMS: atom_id res chain seq x y z
N MET A 1 -42.19 37.47 -11.94
CA MET A 1 -42.84 38.00 -13.16
C MET A 1 -43.04 36.84 -14.13
N ARG A 2 -44.24 36.77 -14.72
CA ARG A 2 -44.76 35.67 -15.54
C ARG A 2 -44.06 35.62 -16.90
N ALA A 3 -43.79 34.42 -17.42
CA ALA A 3 -44.53 33.86 -18.58
C ALA A 3 -43.81 32.62 -19.15
N ALA A 4 -44.56 31.52 -19.20
CA ALA A 4 -44.27 30.36 -20.03
C ALA A 4 -44.72 30.62 -21.49
N ARG A 5 -44.09 29.94 -22.46
CA ARG A 5 -44.75 29.10 -23.48
C ARG A 5 -43.75 28.49 -24.46
N ALA A 6 -43.95 27.20 -24.70
CA ALA A 6 -43.39 26.42 -25.79
C ALA A 6 -44.17 26.64 -27.11
N ILE A 7 -43.60 26.23 -28.26
CA ILE A 7 -44.15 25.24 -29.23
C ILE A 7 -43.53 25.40 -30.65
N ALA A 8 -43.08 24.23 -31.14
CA ALA A 8 -43.07 23.67 -32.51
C ALA A 8 -42.36 24.34 -33.69
N GLY A 9 -41.68 23.46 -34.44
CA GLY A 9 -41.05 23.70 -35.73
C GLY A 9 -42.01 23.65 -36.93
N VAL A 10 -41.42 23.97 -38.09
CA VAL A 10 -41.98 23.74 -39.43
C VAL A 10 -40.83 23.28 -40.34
N VAL A 11 -41.11 22.24 -41.13
CA VAL A 11 -40.31 21.68 -42.23
C VAL A 11 -40.91 22.15 -43.56
N LEU A 12 -40.07 22.18 -44.62
CA LEU A 12 -40.31 22.15 -46.09
C LEU A 12 -39.56 23.31 -46.80
N SER A 13 -38.92 23.19 -47.96
CA SER A 13 -38.56 22.08 -48.86
C SER A 13 -37.75 22.64 -50.05
N VAL A 14 -36.74 21.87 -50.47
CA VAL A 14 -36.03 21.70 -51.77
C VAL A 14 -36.50 22.48 -53.02
N THR A 15 -35.53 23.05 -53.76
CA THR A 15 -35.45 22.93 -55.25
C THR A 15 -34.01 22.97 -55.78
N PHE A 16 -33.72 22.08 -56.73
CA PHE A 16 -32.47 21.83 -57.45
C PHE A 16 -32.15 22.86 -58.55
N ALA A 17 -30.86 23.03 -58.87
CA ALA A 17 -30.41 23.36 -60.23
C ALA A 17 -29.17 22.51 -60.57
N ALA A 18 -29.29 21.77 -61.67
CA ALA A 18 -28.28 20.90 -62.25
C ALA A 18 -27.34 21.67 -63.20
N GLY A 19 -26.09 21.22 -63.27
CA GLY A 19 -25.13 21.58 -64.32
C GLY A 19 -24.10 20.46 -64.47
N CYS A 20 -24.22 19.66 -65.53
CA CYS A 20 -23.29 18.62 -65.95
C CYS A 20 -22.26 19.17 -66.94
N SER A 21 -20.98 18.78 -66.82
CA SER A 21 -20.16 18.17 -67.88
C SER A 21 -18.80 17.77 -67.28
N SER A 22 -18.54 16.47 -67.06
CA SER A 22 -17.76 15.58 -67.95
C SER A 22 -16.25 15.83 -67.89
N ALA A 23 -15.34 14.86 -67.82
CA ALA A 23 -15.37 13.43 -67.54
C ALA A 23 -13.90 12.98 -67.36
N ASP A 24 -13.73 11.85 -66.68
CA ASP A 24 -12.62 10.89 -66.76
C ASP A 24 -11.32 11.10 -65.95
N GLY A 25 -11.11 10.18 -65.00
CA GLY A 25 -9.85 9.96 -64.29
C GLY A 25 -9.93 9.19 -62.96
N THR A 26 -10.75 8.13 -62.90
CA THR A 26 -10.70 6.94 -62.00
C THR A 26 -9.86 6.95 -60.70
N ASP A 27 -10.60 6.82 -59.59
CA ASP A 27 -10.51 5.79 -58.53
C ASP A 27 -9.23 5.70 -57.66
N GLY A 28 -9.29 5.69 -56.33
CA GLY A 28 -10.44 5.70 -55.42
C GLY A 28 -9.99 5.44 -53.98
N LYS A 29 -10.81 5.93 -53.04
CA LYS A 29 -10.86 5.67 -51.59
C LYS A 29 -9.99 6.53 -50.66
N ASN A 30 -10.37 7.81 -50.58
CA ASN A 30 -10.45 8.49 -49.28
C ASN A 30 -11.50 7.79 -48.40
N LYS A 31 -11.06 7.14 -47.32
CA LYS A 31 -11.89 6.93 -46.13
C LYS A 31 -11.70 8.12 -45.19
N PRO A 32 -12.76 8.64 -44.54
CA PRO A 32 -12.59 9.53 -43.42
C PRO A 32 -12.05 8.70 -42.24
N GLY A 33 -10.76 8.87 -41.93
CA GLY A 33 -10.16 8.31 -40.73
C GLY A 33 -10.84 8.92 -39.50
N GLY A 34 -11.47 8.08 -38.69
CA GLY A 34 -11.97 8.45 -37.36
C GLY A 34 -10.84 8.84 -36.40
N PRO A 35 -11.16 9.21 -35.15
CA PRO A 35 -10.21 9.84 -34.20
C PRO A 35 -9.11 8.90 -33.65
N PHE A 36 -8.86 7.76 -34.31
CA PHE A 36 -7.76 6.86 -33.98
C PHE A 36 -6.71 6.98 -35.08
N GLY A 37 -5.93 8.06 -34.97
CA GLY A 37 -4.75 8.27 -35.81
C GLY A 37 -3.69 7.21 -35.55
N GLU A 38 -3.16 6.67 -36.64
CA GLU A 38 -1.92 5.90 -36.69
C GLU A 38 -0.76 6.69 -36.05
N GLY A 39 0.03 6.00 -35.23
CA GLY A 39 1.43 6.35 -34.97
C GLY A 39 1.68 7.66 -34.21
N VAL A 40 1.05 7.88 -33.06
CA VAL A 40 1.61 8.84 -32.10
C VAL A 40 2.95 8.29 -31.61
N ALA A 41 4.05 8.94 -31.99
CA ALA A 41 5.37 8.63 -31.47
C ALA A 41 5.31 8.61 -29.93
N ALA A 42 5.79 7.52 -29.32
CA ALA A 42 5.80 7.41 -27.87
C ALA A 42 6.54 8.61 -27.27
N LYS A 43 5.91 9.27 -26.29
CA LYS A 43 6.55 10.37 -25.56
C LYS A 43 7.90 9.86 -25.03
N PRO A 44 9.00 10.63 -25.18
CA PRO A 44 10.28 10.27 -24.59
C PRO A 44 10.11 10.02 -23.09
N LEU A 45 10.77 8.98 -22.59
CA LEU A 45 10.79 8.71 -21.16
C LEU A 45 11.49 9.84 -20.42
N ALA A 46 11.04 10.09 -19.20
CA ALA A 46 11.71 10.96 -18.27
C ALA A 46 13.09 10.39 -17.95
N GLU A 47 14.08 11.28 -17.94
CA GLU A 47 15.42 10.96 -17.46
C GLU A 47 15.33 10.61 -15.97
N LEU A 48 15.70 9.38 -15.65
CA LEU A 48 15.67 8.83 -14.30
C LEU A 48 16.97 8.07 -14.09
N SER A 49 17.74 8.48 -13.09
CA SER A 49 18.91 7.72 -12.65
C SER A 49 18.41 6.59 -11.76
N VAL A 50 18.60 5.35 -12.20
CA VAL A 50 18.09 4.15 -11.52
C VAL A 50 19.23 3.21 -11.15
N PRO A 51 19.03 2.28 -10.20
CA PRO A 51 20.02 1.28 -9.86
C PRO A 51 20.36 0.42 -11.08
N ALA A 52 21.58 -0.09 -11.14
CA ALA A 52 22.11 -0.84 -12.29
C ALA A 52 21.33 -2.13 -12.64
N GLN A 53 20.42 -2.58 -11.78
CA GLN A 53 19.49 -3.68 -12.05
C GLN A 53 18.35 -3.29 -13.00
N TYR A 54 18.17 -1.99 -13.26
CA TYR A 54 17.09 -1.44 -14.06
C TYR A 54 17.62 -0.65 -15.24
N ASP A 55 16.90 -0.75 -16.36
CA ASP A 55 17.16 0.02 -17.56
C ASP A 55 16.32 1.29 -17.53
N GLY A 56 16.95 2.42 -17.17
CA GLY A 56 16.33 3.74 -17.14
C GLY A 56 15.72 4.19 -18.48
N SER A 57 16.13 3.58 -19.60
CA SER A 57 15.66 3.88 -20.95
C SER A 57 14.50 3.00 -21.42
N LYS A 58 14.08 2.00 -20.62
CA LYS A 58 12.99 1.08 -20.98
C LYS A 58 11.88 1.07 -19.94
N GLY A 59 10.66 1.22 -20.41
CA GLY A 59 9.46 1.16 -19.58
C GLY A 59 8.46 2.21 -20.02
N TRP A 60 7.79 2.86 -19.08
CA TRP A 60 6.80 3.90 -19.34
C TRP A 60 6.70 4.85 -18.15
N ASP A 61 6.16 6.04 -18.39
CA ASP A 61 5.90 7.07 -17.39
C ASP A 61 4.43 7.48 -17.42
N GLU A 62 3.88 7.77 -16.25
CA GLU A 62 2.57 8.37 -16.06
C GLU A 62 2.66 9.59 -15.14
N THR A 63 1.99 10.68 -15.51
CA THR A 63 1.91 11.88 -14.66
C THR A 63 0.50 12.02 -14.09
N LEU A 64 0.39 12.13 -12.78
CA LEU A 64 -0.85 12.35 -12.04
C LEU A 64 -0.90 13.79 -11.52
N GLY A 65 -1.39 14.70 -12.36
CA GLY A 65 -1.41 16.14 -12.05
C GLY A 65 -2.44 16.58 -11.01
N TRP A 66 -3.30 15.68 -10.54
CA TRP A 66 -4.30 15.98 -9.51
C TRP A 66 -3.78 15.74 -8.09
N VAL A 67 -2.63 15.08 -7.93
CA VAL A 67 -2.10 14.62 -6.64
C VAL A 67 -1.31 15.76 -5.96
N PRO A 68 -1.76 16.28 -4.81
CA PRO A 68 -1.07 17.35 -4.10
C PRO A 68 0.32 16.93 -3.62
N ASP A 69 1.20 17.89 -3.33
CA ASP A 69 2.56 17.62 -2.83
C ASP A 69 2.59 17.13 -1.38
N SER A 70 1.59 17.50 -0.59
CA SER A 70 1.51 17.23 0.85
C SER A 70 0.92 15.86 1.21
N VAL A 71 0.60 15.00 0.23
CA VAL A 71 -0.02 13.70 0.50
C VAL A 71 1.00 12.65 0.93
N SER A 72 0.63 11.84 1.92
CA SER A 72 1.41 10.70 2.42
C SER A 72 0.98 9.36 1.79
N THR A 73 -0.17 9.33 1.10
CA THR A 73 -0.69 8.18 0.36
C THR A 73 -0.37 8.26 -1.12
N LEU A 74 -0.39 7.11 -1.80
CA LEU A 74 0.04 6.99 -3.17
C LEU A 74 -1.05 6.32 -4.00
N PRO A 75 -1.71 7.04 -4.94
CA PRO A 75 -2.93 6.56 -5.61
C PRO A 75 -2.65 5.54 -6.74
N PHE A 76 -1.77 4.58 -6.46
CA PHE A 76 -1.43 3.46 -7.33
C PHE A 76 -1.14 2.20 -6.51
N THR A 77 -1.25 1.05 -7.15
CA THR A 77 -0.90 -0.24 -6.57
C THR A 77 -0.51 -1.21 -7.68
N ASP A 78 0.37 -2.16 -7.40
CA ASP A 78 0.43 -3.40 -8.18
C ASP A 78 -0.64 -4.37 -7.68
N VAL A 79 -0.94 -5.39 -8.46
CA VAL A 79 -1.75 -6.53 -8.00
C VAL A 79 -0.87 -7.77 -8.06
N PRO A 80 -0.72 -8.51 -6.94
CA PRO A 80 0.06 -9.73 -6.92
C PRO A 80 -0.30 -10.66 -8.08
N ARG A 81 0.71 -11.06 -8.86
CA ARG A 81 0.61 -12.03 -9.98
C ARG A 81 -0.30 -11.62 -11.15
N ALA A 82 -0.73 -10.36 -11.25
CA ALA A 82 -1.59 -9.88 -12.34
C ALA A 82 -0.86 -9.04 -13.41
N ASP A 83 0.47 -8.87 -13.28
CA ASP A 83 1.34 -8.13 -14.21
C ASP A 83 0.80 -6.75 -14.65
N LEU A 84 0.16 -6.05 -13.70
CA LEU A 84 -0.47 -4.75 -13.92
C LEU A 84 -0.16 -3.77 -12.80
N VAL A 85 -0.26 -2.49 -13.13
CA VAL A 85 -0.25 -1.37 -12.19
C VAL A 85 -1.59 -0.65 -12.33
N ALA A 86 -2.36 -0.58 -11.24
CA ALA A 86 -3.57 0.21 -11.18
C ALA A 86 -3.25 1.61 -10.65
N MET A 87 -3.85 2.63 -11.27
CA MET A 87 -3.67 4.04 -10.91
C MET A 87 -5.03 4.75 -10.87
N LEU A 88 -5.17 5.72 -9.97
CA LEU A 88 -6.36 6.52 -9.83
C LEU A 88 -6.21 7.88 -10.54
N TYR A 89 -7.27 8.29 -11.23
CA TYR A 89 -7.33 9.52 -12.01
C TYR A 89 -8.52 10.36 -11.55
N GLY A 90 -8.28 11.60 -11.16
CA GLY A 90 -9.34 12.58 -10.92
C GLY A 90 -10.04 12.99 -12.22
N THR A 91 -11.36 13.03 -12.19
CA THR A 91 -12.23 13.47 -13.29
C THR A 91 -13.29 14.44 -12.75
N PRO A 92 -13.96 15.24 -13.60
CA PRO A 92 -15.07 16.09 -13.16
C PRO A 92 -16.21 15.32 -12.47
N ASP A 93 -16.40 14.05 -12.81
CA ASP A 93 -17.50 13.20 -12.33
C ASP A 93 -17.11 12.28 -11.15
N GLY A 94 -15.91 12.43 -10.60
CA GLY A 94 -15.35 11.58 -9.54
C GLY A 94 -13.98 11.03 -9.92
N TYR A 95 -13.69 9.77 -9.58
CA TYR A 95 -12.39 9.15 -9.86
C TYR A 95 -12.53 7.95 -10.77
N THR A 96 -11.54 7.72 -11.63
CA THR A 96 -11.47 6.51 -12.46
C THR A 96 -10.22 5.72 -12.11
N VAL A 97 -10.35 4.40 -12.07
CA VAL A 97 -9.21 3.48 -11.95
C VAL A 97 -8.82 3.06 -13.35
N GLN A 98 -7.53 3.14 -13.69
CA GLN A 98 -7.00 2.50 -14.89
C GLN A 98 -5.95 1.47 -14.50
N ALA A 99 -6.11 0.24 -14.98
CA ALA A 99 -5.09 -0.79 -14.88
C ALA A 99 -4.26 -0.80 -16.17
N LYS A 100 -2.97 -0.54 -16.03
CA LYS A 100 -1.99 -0.55 -17.13
C LYS A 100 -1.14 -1.80 -17.05
N ALA A 101 -0.88 -2.42 -18.20
CA ALA A 101 0.03 -3.54 -18.29
C ALA A 101 1.44 -3.10 -17.88
N ALA A 102 2.08 -3.86 -16.99
CA ALA A 102 3.42 -3.54 -16.52
C ALA A 102 4.45 -3.50 -17.68
N SER A 103 4.24 -4.36 -18.69
CA SER A 103 5.18 -4.52 -19.81
C SER A 103 5.31 -3.28 -20.70
N ASP A 104 4.22 -2.60 -21.03
CA ASP A 104 4.20 -1.54 -22.04
C ASP A 104 3.34 -0.33 -21.69
N GLY A 105 2.72 -0.31 -20.50
CA GLY A 105 1.91 0.80 -20.02
C GLY A 105 0.57 0.94 -20.74
N LYS A 106 0.20 0.01 -21.62
CA LYS A 106 -1.13 0.06 -22.26
C LYS A 106 -2.22 -0.19 -21.24
N VAL A 107 -3.28 0.60 -21.33
CA VAL A 107 -4.49 0.42 -20.51
C VAL A 107 -5.16 -0.90 -20.88
N GLY A 108 -5.16 -1.86 -19.96
CA GLY A 108 -5.89 -3.11 -20.09
C GLY A 108 -7.38 -2.93 -19.83
N TRP A 109 -7.70 -2.11 -18.82
CA TRP A 109 -9.07 -1.69 -18.54
C TRP A 109 -9.13 -0.36 -17.79
N SER A 110 -10.29 0.30 -17.88
CA SER A 110 -10.60 1.50 -17.10
C SER A 110 -12.00 1.41 -16.49
N SER A 111 -12.15 1.93 -15.27
CA SER A 111 -13.44 1.95 -14.58
C SER A 111 -14.37 3.03 -15.15
N ALA A 112 -15.67 2.88 -14.89
CA ALA A 112 -16.57 4.03 -14.89
C ALA A 112 -16.16 5.00 -13.77
N PRO A 113 -16.52 6.30 -13.84
CA PRO A 113 -16.32 7.22 -12.72
C PRO A 113 -16.98 6.71 -11.45
N TRP A 114 -16.19 6.64 -10.39
CA TRP A 114 -16.60 6.26 -9.04
C TRP A 114 -16.70 7.50 -8.16
N LYS A 115 -17.81 7.61 -7.43
CA LYS A 115 -18.09 8.73 -6.54
C LYS A 115 -17.63 8.42 -5.12
N ILE A 116 -16.62 9.16 -4.68
CA ILE A 116 -16.15 9.11 -3.30
C ILE A 116 -17.18 9.73 -2.34
N PRO A 117 -17.16 9.38 -1.05
CA PRO A 117 -17.90 10.11 -0.01
C PRO A 117 -17.50 11.58 0.03
N THR A 118 -18.35 12.42 0.63
CA THR A 118 -18.04 13.85 0.82
C THR A 118 -16.86 13.98 1.78
N PRO A 119 -15.75 14.66 1.42
CA PRO A 119 -14.60 14.79 2.31
C PRO A 119 -14.97 15.40 3.67
N ILE A 120 -14.34 14.91 4.73
CA ILE A 120 -14.48 15.48 6.08
C ILE A 120 -13.83 16.87 6.06
N GLY A 121 -14.50 17.88 6.60
CA GLY A 121 -13.99 19.26 6.61
C GLY A 121 -14.36 20.13 5.40
N ALA A 122 -15.02 19.59 4.36
CA ALA A 122 -15.45 20.35 3.17
C ALA A 122 -16.57 21.39 3.42
N GLY A 123 -16.83 21.75 4.68
CA GLY A 123 -17.85 22.72 5.10
C GLY A 123 -17.26 24.13 5.30
N GLY A 124 -16.87 24.81 4.22
CA GLY A 124 -16.82 26.28 4.14
C GLY A 124 -15.86 27.07 5.04
N GLY A 125 -14.98 26.42 5.82
CA GLY A 125 -13.85 27.08 6.49
C GLY A 125 -12.64 27.14 5.54
N GLU A 126 -11.85 28.21 5.62
CA GLU A 126 -10.53 28.26 4.97
C GLU A 126 -9.72 27.05 5.42
N VAL A 127 -9.46 26.13 4.49
CA VAL A 127 -8.45 25.09 4.67
C VAL A 127 -7.12 25.83 4.81
N SER A 128 -6.56 25.85 6.02
CA SER A 128 -5.23 26.43 6.22
C SER A 128 -4.23 25.66 5.33
N SER A 129 -3.26 26.36 4.74
CA SER A 129 -2.27 25.80 3.81
C SER A 129 -1.43 24.64 4.37
N ASP A 130 -1.58 24.34 5.66
CA ASP A 130 -0.77 23.39 6.41
C ASP A 130 -1.56 22.11 6.78
N GLU A 131 -2.84 21.99 6.40
CA GLU A 131 -3.60 20.74 6.59
C GLU A 131 -3.28 19.73 5.47
N GLU A 132 -2.76 18.56 5.85
CA GLU A 132 -2.55 17.43 4.94
C GLU A 132 -3.88 17.09 4.24
N VAL A 133 -3.87 17.06 2.90
CA VAL A 133 -5.06 16.73 2.11
C VAL A 133 -5.23 15.21 2.07
N GLU A 134 -6.37 14.70 2.54
CA GLU A 134 -6.71 13.28 2.39
C GLU A 134 -7.23 13.03 0.97
N ILE A 135 -6.57 12.11 0.25
CA ILE A 135 -6.94 11.70 -1.10
C ILE A 135 -7.42 10.24 -1.12
N PRO A 136 -8.29 9.85 -2.08
CA PRO A 136 -8.58 8.45 -2.32
C PRO A 136 -7.33 7.68 -2.75
N ASP A 137 -7.31 6.39 -2.43
CA ASP A 137 -6.14 5.54 -2.58
C ASP A 137 -6.53 4.14 -3.12
N LEU A 138 -5.54 3.35 -3.52
CA LEU A 138 -5.70 2.03 -4.11
C LEU A 138 -5.06 0.93 -3.24
N LEU A 139 -5.66 -0.26 -3.26
CA LEU A 139 -5.09 -1.48 -2.69
C LEU A 139 -5.26 -2.63 -3.68
N GLY A 140 -4.13 -3.20 -4.10
CA GLY A 140 -4.10 -4.44 -4.86
C GLY A 140 -3.85 -5.61 -3.93
N PHE A 141 -4.61 -6.67 -4.09
CA PHE A 141 -4.44 -7.86 -3.26
C PHE A 141 -5.00 -9.10 -3.96
N GLU A 142 -4.69 -10.25 -3.38
CA GLU A 142 -5.24 -11.52 -3.80
C GLU A 142 -6.12 -12.12 -2.72
N GLN A 143 -7.27 -12.65 -3.13
CA GLN A 143 -8.13 -13.47 -2.30
C GLN A 143 -8.56 -14.71 -3.08
N ASP A 144 -8.33 -15.88 -2.48
CA ASP A 144 -8.75 -17.19 -3.00
C ASP A 144 -8.27 -17.45 -4.44
N GLY A 145 -7.02 -17.06 -4.73
CA GLY A 145 -6.38 -17.24 -6.04
C GLY A 145 -6.76 -16.20 -7.10
N LYS A 146 -7.52 -15.16 -6.74
CA LYS A 146 -7.96 -14.10 -7.65
C LYS A 146 -7.44 -12.74 -7.22
N GLY A 147 -6.89 -11.99 -8.17
CA GLY A 147 -6.43 -10.63 -7.96
C GLY A 147 -7.57 -9.61 -8.00
N TYR A 148 -7.50 -8.62 -7.13
CA TYR A 148 -8.46 -7.52 -7.03
C TYR A 148 -7.75 -6.19 -6.86
N VAL A 149 -8.38 -5.13 -7.36
CA VAL A 149 -8.05 -3.74 -7.06
C VAL A 149 -9.20 -3.15 -6.26
N ILE A 150 -8.89 -2.53 -5.13
CA ILE A 150 -9.85 -1.75 -4.34
C ILE A 150 -9.48 -0.29 -4.49
N ALA A 151 -10.41 0.53 -4.98
CA ALA A 151 -10.36 1.97 -4.74
C ALA A 151 -11.07 2.28 -3.43
N TRP A 152 -10.45 3.08 -2.58
CA TRP A 152 -11.04 3.43 -1.29
C TRP A 152 -10.89 4.92 -0.96
N ALA A 153 -11.86 5.43 -0.23
CA ALA A 153 -11.93 6.84 0.17
C ALA A 153 -12.68 6.98 1.49
N HIS A 154 -12.18 7.87 2.34
CA HIS A 154 -12.77 8.20 3.63
C HIS A 154 -13.60 9.49 3.53
N GLY A 155 -14.78 9.50 4.15
CA GLY A 155 -15.62 10.69 4.22
C GLY A 155 -17.04 10.43 4.69
N MET A 156 -17.93 11.40 4.46
CA MET A 156 -19.33 11.35 4.86
C MET A 156 -20.21 10.83 3.73
N SER A 157 -20.93 9.73 3.98
CA SER A 157 -21.96 9.18 3.10
C SER A 157 -23.34 9.72 3.50
N GLY A 158 -24.14 10.12 2.52
CA GLY A 158 -25.51 10.63 2.76
C GLY A 158 -25.59 11.99 3.45
N LYS A 159 -24.50 12.76 3.51
CA LYS A 159 -24.50 14.13 4.02
C LYS A 159 -25.16 15.07 3.02
N ASP A 160 -26.14 15.84 3.48
CA ASP A 160 -26.83 16.87 2.70
C ASP A 160 -27.26 18.05 3.60
N ALA A 161 -28.12 18.94 3.11
CA ALA A 161 -28.57 20.11 3.87
C ALA A 161 -29.48 19.78 5.08
N LEU A 162 -29.97 18.54 5.18
CA LEU A 162 -30.91 18.07 6.19
C LEU A 162 -30.35 16.93 7.05
N HIS A 163 -29.30 16.24 6.58
CA HIS A 163 -28.71 15.08 7.23
C HIS A 163 -27.19 15.26 7.39
N GLU A 164 -26.68 14.96 8.58
CA GLU A 164 -25.24 14.99 8.86
C GLU A 164 -24.46 13.90 8.10
N GLY A 165 -25.16 12.87 7.60
CA GLY A 165 -24.55 11.71 6.98
C GLY A 165 -23.94 10.75 8.00
N THR A 166 -23.34 9.67 7.49
CA THR A 166 -22.56 8.70 8.27
C THR A 166 -21.13 8.73 7.79
N GLU A 167 -20.19 8.75 8.72
CA GLU A 167 -18.77 8.65 8.39
C GLU A 167 -18.42 7.22 7.95
N VAL A 168 -17.80 7.08 6.79
CA VAL A 168 -17.54 5.80 6.15
C VAL A 168 -16.19 5.79 5.45
N VAL A 169 -15.64 4.59 5.31
CA VAL A 169 -14.69 4.26 4.24
C VAL A 169 -15.45 3.56 3.14
N ARG A 170 -15.57 4.20 1.98
CA ARG A 170 -16.18 3.59 0.80
C ARG A 170 -15.14 2.77 0.05
N LEU A 171 -15.47 1.52 -0.24
CA LEU A 171 -14.65 0.58 -1.02
C LEU A 171 -15.34 0.27 -2.34
N ALA A 172 -14.64 0.44 -3.46
CA ALA A 172 -15.05 -0.01 -4.79
C ALA A 172 -14.11 -1.10 -5.28
N VAL A 173 -14.63 -2.31 -5.43
CA VAL A 173 -13.83 -3.52 -5.74
C VAL A 173 -13.92 -3.81 -7.24
N PHE A 174 -12.77 -3.95 -7.88
CA PHE A 174 -12.62 -4.31 -9.29
C PHE A 174 -11.83 -5.62 -9.43
N PRO A 175 -12.28 -6.55 -10.28
CA PRO A 175 -11.46 -7.72 -10.60
C PRO A 175 -10.24 -7.27 -11.42
N ALA A 176 -9.05 -7.77 -11.07
CA ALA A 176 -7.80 -7.37 -11.71
C ALA A 176 -7.76 -7.76 -13.20
N ASP A 177 -8.43 -8.86 -13.56
CA ASP A 177 -8.55 -9.41 -14.91
C ASP A 177 -9.71 -8.81 -15.74
N ALA A 178 -10.28 -7.68 -15.29
CA ALA A 178 -11.27 -6.93 -16.05
C ALA A 178 -10.75 -6.52 -17.44
N LYS A 179 -11.66 -6.18 -18.35
CA LYS A 179 -11.33 -5.80 -19.74
C LYS A 179 -12.20 -4.66 -20.23
N GLY A 180 -11.60 -3.78 -21.04
CA GLY A 180 -12.31 -2.70 -21.72
C GLY A 180 -12.50 -1.46 -20.87
N SER A 181 -13.35 -0.54 -21.34
CA SER A 181 -13.61 0.74 -20.71
C SER A 181 -14.95 0.77 -19.97
N GLY A 182 -15.05 1.57 -18.92
CA GLY A 182 -16.30 1.74 -18.16
C GLY A 182 -16.62 0.54 -17.27
N VAL A 183 -15.60 -0.19 -16.82
CA VAL A 183 -15.75 -1.30 -15.89
C VAL A 183 -16.44 -0.80 -14.62
N LYS A 184 -17.57 -1.41 -14.26
CA LYS A 184 -18.24 -1.11 -13.00
C LYS A 184 -17.60 -1.94 -11.89
N PRO A 185 -17.50 -1.40 -10.66
CA PRO A 185 -17.05 -2.19 -9.53
C PRO A 185 -17.97 -3.40 -9.36
N MET A 186 -17.39 -4.57 -9.11
CA MET A 186 -18.18 -5.76 -8.83
C MET A 186 -18.93 -5.63 -7.50
N ARG A 187 -18.40 -4.82 -6.58
CA ARG A 187 -18.97 -4.49 -5.28
C ARG A 187 -18.62 -3.06 -4.89
N GLU A 188 -19.59 -2.36 -4.31
CA GLU A 188 -19.37 -1.14 -3.55
C GLU A 188 -19.89 -1.34 -2.13
N MET A 189 -19.13 -0.87 -1.14
CA MET A 189 -19.46 -1.03 0.26
C MET A 189 -19.07 0.23 1.05
N ASP A 190 -19.94 0.66 1.94
CA ASP A 190 -19.65 1.69 2.92
C ASP A 190 -19.34 1.01 4.26
N VAL A 191 -18.08 1.13 4.70
CA VAL A 191 -17.62 0.59 5.99
C VAL A 191 -17.73 1.70 7.03
N PRO A 192 -18.61 1.58 8.05
CA PRO A 192 -18.80 2.64 9.02
C PRO A 192 -17.55 2.79 9.91
N VAL A 193 -17.03 4.01 10.01
CA VAL A 193 -15.85 4.32 10.84
C VAL A 193 -16.11 5.56 11.70
N SER A 194 -15.17 5.85 12.60
CA SER A 194 -15.10 7.14 13.29
C SER A 194 -13.63 7.48 13.53
N ALA A 195 -13.10 8.39 12.73
CA ALA A 195 -11.69 8.70 12.59
C ALA A 195 -11.50 10.14 12.11
N LYS A 196 -10.39 10.75 12.48
CA LYS A 196 -9.98 12.01 11.84
C LYS A 196 -9.39 11.73 10.46
N PRO A 197 -9.24 12.75 9.61
CA PRO A 197 -8.45 12.61 8.39
C PRO A 197 -7.07 12.02 8.69
N HIS A 198 -6.61 11.12 7.83
CA HIS A 198 -5.32 10.40 7.95
C HIS A 198 -5.21 9.41 9.11
N GLU A 199 -6.31 9.10 9.80
CA GLU A 199 -6.38 8.05 10.83
C GLU A 199 -7.08 6.78 10.31
N VAL A 200 -7.19 6.61 8.99
CA VAL A 200 -7.75 5.42 8.33
C VAL A 200 -6.67 4.70 7.55
N ARG A 201 -6.63 3.37 7.67
CA ARG A 201 -5.79 2.48 6.89
C ARG A 201 -6.59 1.34 6.30
N VAL A 202 -6.41 1.08 5.02
CA VAL A 202 -6.94 -0.10 4.34
C VAL A 202 -5.76 -0.99 3.94
N SER A 203 -5.76 -2.25 4.38
CA SER A 203 -4.70 -3.22 4.09
C SER A 203 -5.26 -4.61 3.80
N ALA A 204 -4.44 -5.48 3.22
CA ALA A 204 -4.76 -6.90 3.00
C ALA A 204 -3.58 -7.82 3.36
N GLU A 205 -2.74 -7.41 4.32
CA GLU A 205 -1.47 -8.05 4.66
C GLU A 205 -1.64 -9.50 5.15
N GLY A 206 -2.81 -9.86 5.71
CA GLY A 206 -3.14 -11.23 6.11
C GLY A 206 -3.87 -12.07 5.05
N GLY A 207 -4.13 -11.53 3.86
CA GLY A 207 -4.89 -12.18 2.78
C GLY A 207 -6.41 -11.92 2.81
N ARG A 208 -6.86 -11.04 3.69
CA ARG A 208 -8.23 -10.48 3.73
C ARG A 208 -8.16 -8.99 4.02
N VAL A 209 -9.16 -8.24 3.55
CA VAL A 209 -9.20 -6.79 3.69
C VAL A 209 -9.50 -6.40 5.15
N LEU A 210 -8.71 -5.47 5.66
CA LEU A 210 -8.82 -4.85 6.97
C LEU A 210 -8.93 -3.34 6.79
N VAL A 211 -9.98 -2.75 7.35
CA VAL A 211 -10.12 -1.30 7.52
C VAL A 211 -9.82 -1.00 8.99
N ALA A 212 -8.65 -0.45 9.27
CA ALA A 212 -8.24 -0.03 10.61
C ALA A 212 -8.35 1.49 10.74
N TYR A 213 -8.73 1.98 11.92
CA TYR A 213 -8.98 3.41 12.11
C TYR A 213 -8.84 3.93 13.55
N GLY A 214 -8.83 5.26 13.67
CA GLY A 214 -8.94 6.01 14.93
C GLY A 214 -7.61 6.46 15.54
N GLU A 215 -6.49 6.13 14.90
CA GLU A 215 -5.14 6.56 15.26
C GLU A 215 -4.26 6.66 14.01
N ARG A 216 -3.22 7.49 14.08
CA ARG A 216 -2.17 7.52 13.05
C ARG A 216 -1.23 6.33 13.21
N GLY A 217 -0.68 5.88 12.08
CA GLY A 217 0.27 4.78 12.01
C GLY A 217 -0.29 3.57 11.25
N PRO A 218 0.53 2.52 11.06
CA PRO A 218 0.16 1.39 10.20
C PRO A 218 -0.88 0.46 10.84
N TYR A 219 -0.97 0.42 12.17
CA TYR A 219 -1.89 -0.48 12.89
C TYR A 219 -2.72 0.27 13.96
N PRO A 220 -3.75 1.02 13.53
CA PRO A 220 -4.71 1.66 14.45
C PRO A 220 -5.44 0.66 15.36
N ARG A 221 -5.91 1.14 16.52
CA ARG A 221 -6.60 0.30 17.53
C ARG A 221 -7.94 -0.29 17.07
N SER A 222 -8.75 0.49 16.36
CA SER A 222 -10.06 0.00 15.89
C SER A 222 -9.91 -0.66 14.54
N ALA A 223 -10.61 -1.76 14.30
CA ALA A 223 -10.50 -2.48 13.05
C ALA A 223 -11.81 -3.14 12.62
N ILE A 224 -12.04 -3.22 11.32
CA ILE A 224 -13.17 -3.91 10.70
C ILE A 224 -12.62 -4.80 9.60
N SER A 225 -12.89 -6.10 9.68
CA SER A 225 -12.62 -7.00 8.55
C SER A 225 -13.70 -6.86 7.49
N VAL A 226 -13.30 -6.99 6.22
CA VAL A 226 -14.19 -6.91 5.07
C VAL A 226 -14.00 -8.17 4.21
N ASP A 227 -15.08 -8.93 4.02
CA ASP A 227 -15.14 -9.99 3.01
C ASP A 227 -15.72 -9.40 1.73
N VAL A 228 -14.84 -9.11 0.77
CA VAL A 228 -15.23 -8.48 -0.51
C VAL A 228 -16.09 -9.38 -1.38
N LEU A 229 -16.07 -10.70 -1.17
CA LEU A 229 -16.86 -11.64 -1.96
C LEU A 229 -18.26 -11.81 -1.38
N ARG A 230 -18.38 -11.85 -0.05
CA ARG A 230 -19.64 -12.04 0.67
C ARG A 230 -20.37 -10.74 1.01
N VAL A 231 -19.70 -9.59 0.86
CA VAL A 231 -20.26 -8.27 1.23
C VAL A 231 -20.63 -8.25 2.71
N SER A 232 -19.71 -8.71 3.55
CA SER A 232 -19.88 -8.72 5.00
C SER A 232 -18.74 -7.97 5.68
N VAL A 233 -19.09 -7.18 6.69
CA VAL A 233 -18.15 -6.48 7.57
C VAL A 233 -18.24 -7.07 8.96
N SER A 234 -17.11 -7.21 9.65
CA SER A 234 -17.08 -7.68 11.05
C SER A 234 -16.18 -6.78 11.89
N PRO A 235 -16.76 -5.96 12.79
CA PRO A 235 -16.00 -5.01 13.60
C PRO A 235 -15.32 -5.67 14.79
N TYR A 236 -14.13 -5.19 15.12
CA TYR A 236 -13.34 -5.54 16.29
C TYR A 236 -13.18 -4.31 17.18
N LYS A 237 -14.21 -4.03 17.98
CA LYS A 237 -14.24 -2.84 18.87
C LYS A 237 -13.45 -3.02 20.16
N GLU A 238 -13.27 -4.27 20.58
CA GLU A 238 -12.58 -4.61 21.84
C GLU A 238 -11.56 -5.73 21.59
N PRO A 239 -10.45 -5.46 20.87
CA PRO A 239 -9.46 -6.48 20.55
C PRO A 239 -8.88 -7.17 21.79
N ASP A 240 -8.79 -6.44 22.92
CA ASP A 240 -8.39 -6.96 24.23
C ASP A 240 -9.22 -8.18 24.67
N LYS A 241 -10.52 -8.21 24.33
CA LYS A 241 -11.42 -9.32 24.71
C LYS A 241 -11.30 -10.55 23.80
N LEU A 242 -10.56 -10.45 22.69
CA LEU A 242 -10.38 -11.56 21.76
C LEU A 242 -9.36 -12.59 22.26
N LEU A 243 -8.44 -12.18 23.14
CA LEU A 243 -7.39 -13.03 23.69
C LEU A 243 -7.64 -13.28 25.19
N PRO A 244 -7.96 -14.52 25.62
CA PRO A 244 -8.14 -14.84 27.04
C PRO A 244 -6.92 -14.50 27.91
N GLN A 245 -5.73 -14.50 27.33
CA GLN A 245 -4.45 -14.14 27.95
C GLN A 245 -4.41 -12.70 28.47
N CYS A 246 -5.26 -11.84 27.91
CA CYS A 246 -5.44 -10.46 28.33
C CYS A 246 -5.91 -10.34 29.79
N ALA A 247 -6.71 -11.30 30.27
CA ALA A 247 -7.19 -11.34 31.65
C ALA A 247 -6.10 -11.74 32.68
N GLN A 248 -4.93 -12.16 32.21
CA GLN A 248 -3.83 -12.67 33.05
C GLN A 248 -2.71 -11.64 33.27
N VAL A 249 -2.84 -10.44 32.72
CA VAL A 249 -1.88 -9.34 32.85
C VAL A 249 -2.57 -8.11 33.44
N THR A 250 -1.81 -7.28 34.15
CA THR A 250 -2.35 -6.09 34.83
C THR A 250 -2.86 -5.05 33.85
N MET A 251 -2.23 -4.93 32.68
CA MET A 251 -2.56 -3.93 31.67
C MET A 251 -2.51 -4.57 30.30
N CYS A 252 -3.67 -4.72 29.67
CA CYS A 252 -3.81 -5.25 28.31
C CYS A 252 -4.49 -4.22 27.38
N ASN A 253 -4.72 -3.01 27.87
CA ASN A 253 -5.34 -1.94 27.11
C ASN A 253 -4.51 -1.61 25.86
N GLY A 254 -5.21 -1.43 24.73
CA GLY A 254 -4.59 -1.05 23.47
C GLY A 254 -4.12 -2.23 22.63
N SER A 255 -4.70 -3.42 22.84
CA SER A 255 -4.59 -4.49 21.85
C SER A 255 -5.26 -4.04 20.54
N ARG A 256 -4.80 -4.63 19.44
CA ARG A 256 -5.19 -4.23 18.10
C ARG A 256 -5.15 -5.42 17.15
N VAL A 257 -5.96 -5.34 16.11
CA VAL A 257 -5.96 -6.33 15.03
C VAL A 257 -4.92 -5.90 14.00
N MET A 258 -3.86 -6.70 13.85
CA MET A 258 -2.73 -6.38 12.97
C MET A 258 -3.03 -6.79 11.52
N ALA A 259 -3.72 -7.91 11.34
CA ALA A 259 -4.07 -8.46 10.04
C ALA A 259 -5.26 -9.42 10.14
N ILE A 260 -5.94 -9.66 9.01
CA ILE A 260 -7.01 -10.65 8.91
C ILE A 260 -6.59 -11.74 7.95
N SER A 261 -6.63 -12.98 8.43
CA SER A 261 -6.48 -14.18 7.60
C SER A 261 -7.84 -14.85 7.36
N PRO A 262 -7.95 -15.82 6.43
CA PRO A 262 -9.16 -16.64 6.29
C PRO A 262 -9.58 -17.35 7.58
N ASP A 263 -8.64 -17.55 8.50
CA ASP A 263 -8.81 -18.29 9.75
C ASP A 263 -9.13 -17.40 10.96
N GLY A 264 -9.14 -16.08 10.80
CA GLY A 264 -9.42 -15.10 11.85
C GLY A 264 -8.39 -13.97 11.95
N PRO A 265 -8.57 -13.07 12.93
CA PRO A 265 -7.67 -11.93 13.15
C PRO A 265 -6.37 -12.36 13.84
N LEU A 266 -5.25 -11.78 13.41
CA LEU A 266 -4.05 -11.69 14.23
C LEU A 266 -4.21 -10.51 15.18
N VAL A 267 -4.13 -10.76 16.48
CA VAL A 267 -4.28 -9.75 17.52
C VAL A 267 -2.94 -9.58 18.23
N SER A 268 -2.43 -8.35 18.25
CA SER A 268 -1.33 -7.95 19.11
C SER A 268 -1.90 -7.38 20.40
N MET A 269 -1.37 -7.81 21.55
CA MET A 269 -1.76 -7.21 22.83
C MET A 269 -1.16 -5.81 22.98
N GLY A 270 -1.78 -5.01 23.86
CA GLY A 270 -1.29 -3.68 24.19
C GLY A 270 0.14 -3.66 24.74
N ARG A 271 0.78 -2.49 24.65
CA ARG A 271 2.21 -2.29 24.95
C ARG A 271 2.69 -2.88 26.28
N LEU A 272 1.86 -2.79 27.32
CA LEU A 272 2.18 -3.25 28.68
C LEU A 272 1.72 -4.69 28.95
N GLY A 273 0.88 -5.26 28.09
CA GLY A 273 0.48 -6.65 28.19
C GLY A 273 1.45 -7.56 27.46
N GLN A 274 1.97 -7.05 26.33
CA GLN A 274 2.79 -7.76 25.35
C GLN A 274 2.16 -9.10 24.92
N GLY A 275 2.79 -9.81 24.00
CA GLY A 275 2.27 -11.02 23.41
C GLY A 275 1.27 -10.76 22.28
N PHE A 276 0.96 -11.83 21.56
CA PHE A 276 0.12 -11.78 20.38
C PHE A 276 -0.39 -13.18 20.03
N GLY A 277 -1.43 -13.26 19.21
CA GLY A 277 -1.95 -14.56 18.79
C GLY A 277 -3.14 -14.48 17.85
N MET A 278 -3.59 -15.65 17.43
CA MET A 278 -4.87 -15.83 16.77
C MET A 278 -5.88 -16.41 17.78
N PRO A 279 -6.99 -15.70 18.07
CA PRO A 279 -8.01 -16.17 19.00
C PRO A 279 -8.46 -17.61 18.72
N GLY A 280 -8.40 -18.45 19.77
CA GLY A 280 -8.81 -19.86 19.70
C GLY A 280 -7.86 -20.80 18.94
N ARG A 281 -6.66 -20.33 18.54
CA ARG A 281 -5.71 -21.15 17.77
C ARG A 281 -4.34 -21.26 18.41
N TRP A 282 -3.61 -20.15 18.47
CA TRP A 282 -2.23 -20.11 18.98
C TRP A 282 -1.95 -18.76 19.62
N PHE A 283 -0.97 -18.72 20.51
CA PHE A 283 -0.54 -17.53 21.22
C PHE A 283 0.99 -17.50 21.33
N SER A 284 1.58 -16.33 21.54
CA SER A 284 3.03 -16.12 21.50
C SER A 284 3.78 -17.05 22.45
N ASP A 285 3.19 -17.45 23.58
CA ASP A 285 3.80 -18.41 24.49
C ASP A 285 4.00 -19.81 23.87
N THR A 286 3.12 -20.28 23.01
CA THR A 286 3.25 -21.61 22.38
C THR A 286 4.07 -21.61 21.10
N VAL A 287 4.33 -20.43 20.53
CA VAL A 287 5.02 -20.30 19.23
C VAL A 287 6.32 -19.51 19.29
N ARG A 288 6.77 -19.13 20.48
CA ARG A 288 8.03 -18.41 20.70
C ARG A 288 9.24 -19.17 20.15
N PRO A 289 10.28 -18.47 19.66
CA PRO A 289 11.53 -19.11 19.27
C PRO A 289 12.25 -19.71 20.49
N ASP A 290 13.11 -20.69 20.23
CA ASP A 290 13.91 -21.34 21.27
C ASP A 290 14.74 -20.32 22.06
N GLY A 291 14.66 -20.43 23.40
CA GLY A 291 15.37 -19.54 24.32
C GLY A 291 14.59 -18.29 24.73
N ALA A 292 13.50 -17.94 24.04
CA ALA A 292 12.57 -16.92 24.51
C ALA A 292 11.73 -17.46 25.67
N GLN A 293 11.56 -16.66 26.72
CA GLN A 293 10.67 -16.98 27.83
C GLN A 293 9.22 -16.76 27.42
N SER A 294 8.27 -17.44 28.08
CA SER A 294 6.82 -17.18 27.86
C SER A 294 6.39 -15.81 28.37
N LYS A 295 7.09 -15.32 29.39
CA LYS A 295 6.86 -14.02 30.02
C LYS A 295 8.17 -13.26 30.13
N SER A 296 8.11 -11.94 30.00
CA SER A 296 9.24 -11.03 30.18
C SER A 296 8.82 -9.84 31.05
N GLY A 297 9.77 -8.97 31.37
CA GLY A 297 9.51 -7.75 32.15
C GLY A 297 9.32 -7.99 33.65
N PHE A 298 9.20 -6.87 34.38
CA PHE A 298 9.09 -6.87 35.85
C PHE A 298 7.70 -7.29 36.33
N PHE A 299 6.66 -7.07 35.53
CA PHE A 299 5.27 -7.37 35.90
C PHE A 299 4.79 -8.73 35.36
N GLY A 300 5.68 -9.51 34.73
CA GLY A 300 5.33 -10.81 34.16
C GLY A 300 4.40 -10.68 32.96
N GLU A 301 4.63 -9.65 32.15
CA GLU A 301 4.06 -9.44 30.82
C GLU A 301 4.27 -10.67 29.94
N TRP A 302 3.40 -10.91 28.97
CA TRP A 302 3.68 -11.95 27.97
C TRP A 302 4.89 -11.56 27.14
N ASN A 303 5.63 -12.51 26.59
CA ASN A 303 6.74 -12.17 25.71
C ASN A 303 6.27 -12.11 24.24
N GLY A 304 6.95 -11.28 23.46
CA GLY A 304 6.75 -11.14 22.03
C GLY A 304 5.99 -9.87 21.66
N ARG A 305 6.48 -9.13 20.67
CA ARG A 305 5.81 -7.96 20.09
C ARG A 305 5.73 -8.11 18.59
N VAL A 306 4.54 -7.92 18.00
CA VAL A 306 4.39 -7.86 16.55
C VAL A 306 4.84 -6.50 16.06
N TYR A 307 5.81 -6.49 15.14
CA TYR A 307 6.35 -5.28 14.53
C TYR A 307 5.57 -4.89 13.27
N GLY A 308 5.15 -5.89 12.50
CA GLY A 308 4.29 -5.71 11.33
C GLY A 308 4.00 -7.02 10.61
N VAL A 309 3.19 -6.93 9.56
CA VAL A 309 2.68 -8.07 8.81
C VAL A 309 2.85 -7.78 7.31
N ALA A 310 3.27 -8.78 6.54
CA ALA A 310 3.22 -8.71 5.09
C ALA A 310 3.06 -10.11 4.50
N ALA A 311 2.26 -10.23 3.45
CA ALA A 311 2.07 -11.47 2.69
C ALA A 311 1.78 -12.70 3.59
N GLY A 312 0.90 -12.55 4.59
CA GLY A 312 0.51 -13.62 5.51
C GLY A 312 1.57 -14.02 6.53
N ARG A 313 2.60 -13.19 6.72
CA ARG A 313 3.70 -13.41 7.66
C ARG A 313 3.82 -12.24 8.61
N LEU A 314 4.07 -12.50 9.88
CA LEU A 314 4.33 -11.47 10.88
C LEU A 314 5.79 -11.47 11.27
N LEU A 315 6.34 -10.28 11.49
CA LEU A 315 7.63 -10.08 12.12
C LEU A 315 7.42 -9.78 13.60
N ALA A 316 8.15 -10.47 14.47
CA ALA A 316 8.08 -10.28 15.91
C ALA A 316 9.47 -10.11 16.54
N SER A 317 9.53 -9.27 17.58
CA SER A 317 10.69 -9.17 18.48
C SER A 317 10.38 -9.87 19.81
N TRP A 318 11.42 -10.37 20.46
CA TRP A 318 11.34 -11.16 21.69
C TRP A 318 12.44 -10.73 22.66
N ASP A 319 12.04 -10.51 23.91
CA ASP A 319 12.98 -10.27 24.99
C ASP A 319 13.72 -11.57 25.30
N MET A 320 15.05 -11.52 25.27
CA MET A 320 15.92 -12.64 25.57
C MET A 320 16.59 -12.44 26.93
N GLU A 321 16.40 -13.37 27.87
CA GLU A 321 17.15 -13.35 29.13
C GLU A 321 18.59 -13.87 28.91
N GLY A 322 19.57 -13.08 29.33
CA GLY A 322 20.95 -13.54 29.47
C GLY A 322 21.18 -14.30 30.77
N LYS A 323 22.27 -15.07 30.82
CA LYS A 323 22.72 -15.71 32.06
C LYS A 323 22.99 -14.65 33.13
N ASN A 324 22.55 -14.90 34.36
CA ASN A 324 22.75 -14.02 35.53
C ASN A 324 22.13 -12.61 35.39
N GLY A 325 21.04 -12.45 34.63
CA GLY A 325 20.33 -11.17 34.51
C GLY A 325 20.97 -10.16 33.55
N ALA A 326 21.94 -10.59 32.73
CA ALA A 326 22.46 -9.76 31.65
C ALA A 326 21.40 -9.63 30.53
N SER A 327 21.25 -8.44 29.95
CA SER A 327 20.44 -8.26 28.73
C SER A 327 21.15 -8.91 27.54
N ARG A 328 20.41 -9.69 26.75
CA ARG A 328 20.85 -10.17 25.43
C ARG A 328 20.24 -9.28 24.35
N PRO A 329 20.87 -9.21 23.15
CA PRO A 329 20.20 -8.60 22.02
C PRO A 329 18.84 -9.28 21.78
N ASP A 330 17.86 -8.48 21.40
CA ASP A 330 16.53 -8.98 21.09
C ASP A 330 16.60 -10.06 20.01
N SER A 331 15.82 -11.13 20.20
CA SER A 331 15.62 -12.10 19.14
C SER A 331 14.50 -11.60 18.24
N TRP A 332 14.73 -11.65 16.93
CA TRP A 332 13.74 -11.33 15.91
C TRP A 332 13.34 -12.61 15.20
N SER A 333 12.07 -12.75 14.86
CA SER A 333 11.58 -13.90 14.10
C SER A 333 10.42 -13.57 13.19
N VAL A 334 10.32 -14.36 12.13
CA VAL A 334 9.19 -14.33 11.21
C VAL A 334 8.31 -15.54 11.48
N HIS A 335 7.00 -15.32 11.59
CA HIS A 335 6.02 -16.38 11.78
C HIS A 335 5.00 -16.40 10.65
N ASP A 336 4.52 -17.59 10.32
CA ASP A 336 3.31 -17.76 9.51
C ASP A 336 2.10 -17.29 10.33
N VAL A 337 1.32 -16.33 9.81
CA VAL A 337 0.18 -15.75 10.56
C VAL A 337 -0.85 -16.82 10.91
N ARG A 338 -1.07 -17.80 10.03
CA ARG A 338 -2.15 -18.78 10.18
C ARG A 338 -1.88 -19.80 11.28
N THR A 339 -0.63 -20.24 11.41
CA THR A 339 -0.20 -21.32 12.29
C THR A 339 0.62 -20.85 13.48
N GLY A 340 1.16 -19.63 13.42
CA GLY A 340 2.12 -19.08 14.37
C GLY A 340 3.51 -19.70 14.24
N ALA A 341 3.73 -20.66 13.34
CA ALA A 341 5.00 -21.37 13.21
C ALA A 341 6.15 -20.42 12.88
N VAL A 342 7.28 -20.56 13.59
CA VAL A 342 8.52 -19.82 13.31
C VAL A 342 9.08 -20.28 11.95
N LEU A 343 9.22 -19.34 11.02
CA LEU A 343 9.77 -19.56 9.69
C LEU A 343 11.28 -19.27 9.65
N ALA A 344 11.70 -18.20 10.32
CA ALA A 344 13.09 -17.78 10.42
C ALA A 344 13.32 -17.00 11.72
N ARG A 345 14.57 -16.93 12.18
CA ARG A 345 14.96 -16.15 13.36
C ARG A 345 16.38 -15.61 13.26
N MET A 346 16.67 -14.56 14.00
CA MET A 346 18.02 -14.04 14.22
C MET A 346 18.12 -13.29 15.55
N GLU A 347 19.35 -13.01 15.98
CA GLU A 347 19.62 -12.05 17.04
C GLU A 347 20.06 -10.74 16.38
N CYS A 348 19.47 -9.61 16.79
CA CYS A 348 19.84 -8.29 16.28
C CYS A 348 19.66 -7.28 17.41
N ALA A 349 20.73 -6.54 17.73
CA ALA A 349 20.74 -5.55 18.82
C ALA A 349 19.93 -4.28 18.50
N TYR A 350 19.14 -4.29 17.41
CA TYR A 350 18.17 -3.27 17.10
C TYR A 350 17.08 -3.30 18.16
N SER A 351 17.15 -2.35 19.10
CA SER A 351 16.15 -2.20 20.14
C SER A 351 15.04 -1.27 19.66
N ASP A 352 13.80 -1.66 19.92
CA ASP A 352 12.59 -0.86 19.69
C ASP A 352 12.52 0.41 20.59
N SER A 353 13.64 0.79 21.23
CA SER A 353 13.76 1.89 22.17
C SER A 353 14.33 3.17 21.55
N ALA A 354 14.88 3.11 20.34
CA ALA A 354 15.53 4.24 19.67
C ALA A 354 14.53 5.14 18.91
N THR A 355 13.46 5.58 19.58
CA THR A 355 12.84 6.91 19.48
C THR A 355 11.56 6.90 20.32
N ILE A 356 11.71 7.10 21.64
CA ILE A 356 10.60 7.46 22.53
C ILE A 356 10.22 8.92 22.25
N THR A 357 9.63 9.16 21.07
CA THR A 357 8.98 10.43 20.72
C THR A 357 7.68 10.08 19.98
N ASP A 358 6.63 9.76 20.73
CA ASP A 358 5.19 9.82 20.36
C ASP A 358 4.74 9.28 18.98
N ARG A 359 5.53 8.45 18.31
CA ARG A 359 5.18 7.77 17.06
C ARG A 359 5.34 6.27 17.28
N SER A 360 4.33 5.52 16.85
CA SER A 360 4.28 4.05 17.02
C SER A 360 5.58 3.40 16.56
N PRO A 361 6.11 2.38 17.28
CA PRO A 361 7.30 1.63 16.86
C PRO A 361 7.14 0.87 15.53
N ASP A 362 5.91 0.78 15.03
CA ASP A 362 5.57 0.03 13.83
C ASP A 362 6.18 0.66 12.57
N GLN A 363 7.03 -0.11 11.89
CA GLN A 363 7.50 0.24 10.55
C GLN A 363 6.71 -0.54 9.49
N PRO A 364 6.54 0.02 8.28
CA PRO A 364 6.04 -0.75 7.15
C PRO A 364 6.87 -2.02 6.97
N THR A 365 6.20 -3.17 6.98
CA THR A 365 6.86 -4.44 6.64
C THR A 365 6.81 -4.62 5.13
N ILE A 366 7.97 -4.91 4.55
CA ILE A 366 8.11 -5.12 3.11
C ILE A 366 8.42 -6.59 2.83
N ALA A 367 7.89 -7.11 1.73
CA ALA A 367 8.17 -8.45 1.26
C ALA A 367 8.63 -8.41 -0.19
N SER A 368 9.53 -9.31 -0.57
CA SER A 368 9.77 -9.57 -1.99
C SER A 368 8.51 -10.16 -2.63
N PRO A 369 8.21 -9.91 -3.92
CA PRO A 369 7.01 -10.41 -4.59
C PRO A 369 6.80 -11.94 -4.52
N SER A 370 7.87 -12.74 -4.57
CA SER A 370 7.83 -14.20 -4.35
C SER A 370 7.51 -14.61 -2.91
N GLY A 371 7.61 -13.68 -1.98
CA GLY A 371 7.52 -13.91 -0.55
C GLY A 371 8.74 -14.61 0.07
N ARG A 372 9.86 -14.77 -0.66
CA ARG A 372 11.08 -15.35 -0.07
C ARG A 372 11.70 -14.46 1.00
N TYR A 373 11.73 -13.15 0.77
CA TYR A 373 12.32 -12.19 1.69
C TYR A 373 11.26 -11.35 2.40
N LEU A 374 11.55 -10.99 3.64
CA LEU A 374 10.73 -10.10 4.46
C LEU A 374 11.65 -9.17 5.25
N ALA A 375 11.32 -7.89 5.35
CA ALA A 375 12.07 -6.95 6.17
C ALA A 375 11.17 -5.88 6.81
N ALA A 376 11.68 -5.24 7.84
CA ALA A 376 11.14 -4.00 8.39
C ALA A 376 12.28 -3.21 9.02
N GLY A 377 12.46 -1.95 8.63
CA GLY A 377 13.62 -1.16 9.08
C GLY A 377 14.95 -1.89 8.79
N PRO A 378 15.82 -2.10 9.78
CA PRO A 378 17.12 -2.73 9.58
C PRO A 378 17.13 -4.25 9.74
N VAL A 379 15.99 -4.89 9.97
CA VAL A 379 15.90 -6.35 10.10
C VAL A 379 15.35 -6.96 8.81
N ALA A 380 16.08 -7.92 8.25
CA ALA A 380 15.70 -8.63 7.03
C ALA A 380 15.83 -10.15 7.21
N PHE A 381 15.04 -10.92 6.47
CA PHE A 381 15.01 -12.37 6.54
C PHE A 381 14.97 -12.99 5.14
N ASP A 382 15.78 -14.02 4.95
CA ASP A 382 15.62 -15.02 3.88
C ASP A 382 14.87 -16.22 4.45
N LEU A 383 13.61 -16.37 4.06
CA LEU A 383 12.72 -17.41 4.59
C LEU A 383 12.98 -18.79 3.98
N GLU A 384 13.62 -18.83 2.80
CA GLU A 384 14.04 -20.09 2.20
C GLU A 384 15.24 -20.66 2.95
N ARG A 385 16.22 -19.81 3.27
CA ARG A 385 17.41 -20.18 4.06
C ARG A 385 17.16 -20.20 5.56
N LYS A 386 16.02 -19.66 6.02
CA LYS A 386 15.65 -19.48 7.43
C LYS A 386 16.66 -18.65 8.22
N GLN A 387 17.25 -17.66 7.57
CA GLN A 387 18.31 -16.80 8.11
C GLN A 387 17.81 -15.35 8.19
N GLY A 388 18.29 -14.62 9.20
CA GLY A 388 18.08 -13.18 9.31
C GLY A 388 19.39 -12.41 9.13
N ILE A 389 19.26 -11.16 8.71
CA ILE A 389 20.34 -10.21 8.46
C ILE A 389 20.03 -8.94 9.25
N CYS A 390 20.99 -8.54 10.10
CA CYS A 390 20.89 -7.37 10.96
C CYS A 390 21.69 -6.21 10.34
N LEU A 391 20.98 -5.24 9.77
CA LEU A 391 21.52 -4.03 9.16
C LEU A 391 21.60 -2.85 10.13
N GLU A 392 21.50 -3.13 11.43
CA GLU A 392 21.67 -2.15 12.49
C GLU A 392 23.13 -1.71 12.59
N GLY A 393 23.34 -0.42 12.86
CA GLY A 393 24.64 0.17 13.03
C GLY A 393 25.38 -0.43 14.24
N ASP A 394 26.70 -0.55 14.10
CA ASP A 394 27.58 -1.16 15.13
C ASP A 394 28.76 -0.24 15.52
N GLY A 395 28.67 1.05 15.16
CA GLY A 395 29.72 2.03 15.33
C GLY A 395 30.73 2.09 14.17
N ASN A 396 30.86 1.01 13.38
CA ASN A 396 31.68 1.00 12.16
C ASN A 396 30.83 1.20 10.90
N ARG A 397 29.57 0.75 10.94
CA ARG A 397 28.56 1.00 9.89
C ARG A 397 27.36 1.76 10.46
N LYS A 398 26.72 2.57 9.62
CA LYS A 398 25.43 3.20 9.91
C LYS A 398 24.28 2.20 9.70
N THR A 399 23.18 2.38 10.41
CA THR A 399 21.94 1.61 10.21
C THR A 399 21.40 1.80 8.80
N ILE A 400 20.92 0.74 8.16
CA ILE A 400 20.25 0.80 6.85
C ILE A 400 18.81 0.32 7.00
N ASN A 401 17.84 1.20 6.73
CA ASN A 401 16.42 0.87 6.72
C ASN A 401 15.99 0.46 5.32
N LEU A 402 15.54 -0.78 5.15
CA LEU A 402 15.10 -1.28 3.85
C LEU A 402 13.74 -0.72 3.45
N ALA A 403 13.60 -0.40 2.16
CA ALA A 403 12.39 0.16 1.56
C ALA A 403 11.78 -0.76 0.49
N SER A 404 12.59 -1.56 -0.21
CA SER A 404 12.09 -2.54 -1.18
C SER A 404 13.05 -3.71 -1.39
N ILE A 405 12.53 -4.86 -1.83
CA ILE A 405 13.30 -6.11 -1.97
C ILE A 405 12.92 -6.85 -3.27
N ARG A 406 13.91 -7.23 -4.07
CA ARG A 406 13.74 -8.06 -5.28
C ARG A 406 13.78 -9.55 -4.93
N ASP A 407 13.31 -10.40 -5.85
CA ASP A 407 13.25 -11.85 -5.64
C ASP A 407 14.63 -12.50 -5.76
N ASP A 408 15.57 -11.79 -6.39
CA ASP A 408 16.97 -12.19 -6.46
C ASP A 408 17.75 -11.90 -5.17
N GLY A 409 17.14 -11.26 -4.15
CA GLY A 409 17.79 -10.89 -2.88
C GLY A 409 18.45 -9.52 -2.88
N THR A 410 18.41 -8.77 -3.98
CA THR A 410 18.82 -7.36 -3.98
C THR A 410 17.76 -6.53 -3.27
N ALA A 411 18.15 -5.81 -2.23
CA ALA A 411 17.30 -4.85 -1.52
C ALA A 411 17.80 -3.42 -1.66
N PHE A 412 16.90 -2.47 -1.53
CA PHE A 412 17.20 -1.04 -1.54
C PHE A 412 16.69 -0.40 -0.26
N GLY A 413 17.46 0.53 0.28
CA GLY A 413 17.14 1.17 1.55
C GLY A 413 17.79 2.53 1.72
N VAL A 414 17.49 3.16 2.85
CA VAL A 414 18.01 4.46 3.25
C VAL A 414 18.98 4.27 4.41
N VAL A 415 20.16 4.85 4.31
CA VAL A 415 21.11 4.92 5.42
C VAL A 415 20.58 5.91 6.45
N ALA A 416 20.37 5.46 7.68
CA ALA A 416 19.98 6.33 8.78
C ALA A 416 21.10 7.36 9.04
N ASN A 417 20.73 8.63 9.10
CA ASN A 417 21.63 9.73 9.43
C ASN A 417 21.22 10.29 10.79
N ASP A 418 22.12 10.22 11.77
CA ASP A 418 21.95 10.83 13.10
C ASP A 418 22.16 12.36 13.07
N ASP A 419 22.69 12.88 11.96
CA ASP A 419 22.92 14.31 11.73
C ASP A 419 21.69 14.98 11.10
N ALA A 420 21.49 16.25 11.45
CA ALA A 420 20.34 17.13 11.20
C ALA A 420 19.36 16.76 10.04
N PRO A 421 18.04 16.96 10.22
CA PRO A 421 16.96 16.56 9.29
C PRO A 421 16.99 17.18 7.88
N SER A 422 18.00 17.99 7.54
CA SER A 422 18.20 18.63 6.25
C SER A 422 19.23 17.94 5.34
N ALA A 423 19.89 16.86 5.78
CA ALA A 423 20.82 16.12 4.94
C ALA A 423 20.06 15.34 3.85
N LYS A 424 20.57 15.37 2.60
CA LYS A 424 20.04 14.55 1.50
C LYS A 424 20.06 13.07 1.89
N ALA A 425 18.98 12.35 1.61
CA ALA A 425 18.90 10.92 1.84
C ALA A 425 20.04 10.21 1.11
N VAL A 426 20.70 9.28 1.80
CA VAL A 426 21.73 8.41 1.23
C VAL A 426 21.09 7.05 1.00
N TYR A 427 21.01 6.64 -0.26
CA TYR A 427 20.46 5.34 -0.63
C TYR A 427 21.55 4.27 -0.70
N ALA A 428 21.19 3.06 -0.30
CA ALA A 428 22.06 1.90 -0.35
C ALA A 428 21.37 0.74 -1.06
N GLN A 429 22.19 -0.06 -1.76
CA GLN A 429 21.83 -1.39 -2.23
C GLN A 429 22.44 -2.42 -1.29
N VAL A 430 21.65 -3.42 -0.89
CA VAL A 430 22.04 -4.51 0.00
C VAL A 430 21.86 -5.84 -0.72
N ASP A 431 22.82 -6.75 -0.60
CA ASP A 431 22.69 -8.14 -1.04
C ASP A 431 22.25 -9.04 0.12
N LEU A 432 20.98 -9.44 0.13
CA LEU A 432 20.42 -10.33 1.15
C LEU A 432 20.83 -11.80 0.95
N ASN A 433 21.56 -12.14 -0.11
CA ASN A 433 22.17 -13.46 -0.22
C ASN A 433 23.49 -13.56 0.54
N SER A 434 24.10 -12.43 0.89
CA SER A 434 25.29 -12.38 1.74
C SER A 434 24.89 -12.57 3.20
N ALA A 435 25.71 -13.33 3.95
CA ALA A 435 25.45 -13.60 5.37
C ALA A 435 25.45 -12.32 6.23
N SER A 436 26.20 -11.30 5.84
CA SER A 436 26.31 -10.00 6.50
C SER A 436 25.37 -8.93 5.94
N GLY A 437 24.70 -9.19 4.82
CA GLY A 437 23.96 -8.16 4.09
C GLY A 437 24.91 -7.11 3.51
N ASP A 438 25.86 -7.53 2.67
CA ASP A 438 26.84 -6.62 2.09
C ASP A 438 26.14 -5.47 1.37
N ALA A 439 26.54 -4.25 1.72
CA ALA A 439 25.89 -3.03 1.28
C ALA A 439 26.86 -2.14 0.51
N LYS A 440 26.34 -1.47 -0.51
CA LYS A 440 27.03 -0.40 -1.23
C LYS A 440 26.14 0.82 -1.30
N VAL A 441 26.75 2.00 -1.13
CA VAL A 441 26.08 3.27 -1.36
C VAL A 441 25.79 3.41 -2.85
N LEU A 442 24.59 3.91 -3.19
CA LEU A 442 24.23 4.27 -4.55
C LEU A 442 24.73 5.68 -4.85
N ASP A 443 25.02 5.95 -6.13
CA ASP A 443 25.47 7.27 -6.56
C ASP A 443 24.43 8.36 -6.23
N ALA A 444 24.91 9.57 -5.99
CA ALA A 444 24.05 10.69 -5.65
C ALA A 444 23.02 10.95 -6.78
N GLY A 445 21.74 11.05 -6.41
CA GLY A 445 20.64 11.27 -7.37
C GLY A 445 20.10 10.01 -8.03
N VAL A 446 20.59 8.81 -7.67
CA VAL A 446 19.93 7.55 -8.02
C VAL A 446 18.68 7.37 -7.17
N ASP A 447 17.53 7.22 -7.83
CA ASP A 447 16.26 6.90 -7.17
C ASP A 447 16.16 5.40 -6.90
N ILE A 448 15.47 4.99 -5.84
CA ILE A 448 15.20 3.58 -5.53
C ILE A 448 13.74 3.22 -5.83
N PRO A 449 13.45 1.96 -6.23
CA PRO A 449 12.09 1.55 -6.52
C PRO A 449 11.27 1.47 -5.23
N VAL A 450 10.02 1.93 -5.28
CA VAL A 450 9.02 1.73 -4.22
C VAL A 450 8.33 0.37 -4.32
N LEU A 451 8.26 -0.21 -5.52
CA LEU A 451 7.83 -1.59 -5.76
C LEU A 451 8.82 -2.28 -6.71
N THR A 452 9.09 -3.56 -6.44
CA THR A 452 10.05 -4.40 -7.17
C THR A 452 9.35 -5.56 -7.89
N ASN A 453 10.02 -6.10 -8.91
CA ASN A 453 9.57 -7.17 -9.83
C ASN A 453 8.13 -7.04 -10.35
N VAL A 454 7.61 -5.83 -10.49
CA VAL A 454 6.33 -5.57 -11.15
C VAL A 454 6.41 -6.09 -12.58
N GLY A 455 5.45 -6.95 -12.99
CA GLY A 455 5.42 -7.51 -14.33
C GLY A 455 6.62 -8.41 -14.68
N GLY A 456 7.18 -9.13 -13.71
CA GLY A 456 8.26 -10.10 -13.96
C GLY A 456 9.66 -9.50 -13.99
N GLY A 457 9.92 -8.43 -13.23
CA GLY A 457 11.29 -7.90 -13.02
C GLY A 457 11.43 -6.38 -13.05
N SER A 458 10.36 -5.64 -13.35
CA SER A 458 10.42 -4.17 -13.40
C SER A 458 10.37 -3.53 -12.01
N GLY A 459 10.90 -2.32 -11.90
CA GLY A 459 10.82 -1.47 -10.71
C GLY A 459 9.88 -0.31 -10.96
N LEU A 460 9.08 0.05 -9.97
CA LEU A 460 8.25 1.25 -9.99
C LEU A 460 8.91 2.32 -9.13
N PHE A 461 9.09 3.50 -9.70
CA PHE A 461 9.78 4.65 -9.14
C PHE A 461 8.83 5.84 -9.08
N LEU A 462 9.05 6.72 -8.11
CA LEU A 462 8.27 7.92 -7.93
C LEU A 462 9.17 9.14 -7.97
N ALA A 463 8.71 10.16 -8.68
CA ALA A 463 9.33 11.47 -8.69
C ALA A 463 8.24 12.54 -8.79
N ARG A 464 8.62 13.79 -8.55
CA ARG A 464 7.82 14.96 -8.94
C ARG A 464 8.40 15.52 -10.23
N ASP A 465 7.54 15.90 -11.18
CA ASP A 465 8.00 16.63 -12.37
C ASP A 465 8.20 18.12 -12.08
N ASP A 466 8.63 18.90 -13.08
CA ASP A 466 8.90 20.33 -12.91
C ASP A 466 7.67 21.16 -12.50
N ASN A 467 6.46 20.61 -12.70
CA ASN A 467 5.19 21.22 -12.28
C ASN A 467 4.71 20.66 -10.94
N MET A 468 5.57 19.94 -10.23
CA MET A 468 5.25 19.24 -8.98
C MET A 468 4.16 18.17 -9.12
N HIS A 469 3.86 17.71 -10.34
CA HIS A 469 2.95 16.58 -10.49
C HIS A 469 3.64 15.28 -10.09
N LEU A 470 2.89 14.38 -9.47
CA LEU A 470 3.40 13.04 -9.17
C LEU A 470 3.64 12.28 -10.48
N ARG A 471 4.88 11.85 -10.72
CA ARG A 471 5.26 10.98 -11.82
C ARG A 471 5.49 9.56 -11.30
N VAL A 472 4.77 8.61 -11.90
CA VAL A 472 4.94 7.17 -11.71
C VAL A 472 5.73 6.63 -12.89
N SER A 473 6.89 6.05 -12.61
CA SER A 473 7.84 5.59 -13.62
C SER A 473 8.09 4.10 -13.45
N LEU A 474 7.71 3.29 -14.43
CA LEU A 474 8.08 1.87 -14.45
C LEU A 474 9.33 1.71 -15.29
N ARG A 475 10.36 1.04 -14.76
CA ARG A 475 11.62 0.73 -15.46
C ARG A 475 11.89 -0.77 -15.46
N ARG A 476 12.22 -1.31 -16.63
CA ARG A 476 12.42 -2.76 -16.80
C ARG A 476 13.70 -3.22 -16.10
N GLY A 477 13.63 -4.38 -15.45
CA GLY A 477 14.83 -5.07 -14.97
C GLY A 477 15.65 -5.67 -16.11
N HIS A 478 16.92 -5.95 -15.84
CA HIS A 478 17.81 -6.72 -16.72
C HIS A 478 17.61 -8.23 -16.60
#